data_AF-A0A968EV13-F1
#
_entry.id   AF-A0A968EV13-F1
#
_cell.length_a   1.000
_cell.length_b   1.000
_cell.length_c   1.000
_cell.angle_alpha   90.00
_cell.angle_beta   90.00
_cell.angle_gamma   90.00
#
_symmetry.space_group_name_H-M   'P 1'
#
loop_
_entity.id
_entity.type
_entity.pdbx_description
1 polymer ?
#
loop_
_entity_poly.entity_id
_entity_poly.type
_entity_poly.pdbx_seq_one_letter_code
_entity_poly.pdbx_strand_id
1 'polypeptide(L)' 'CQFLADVLGVPVDRPEVTETTALGAAALAALGTGRFASLPELAGQWRCERRFEPSAGSQE' A
#
# COMPACT_ATOMS: atom_id res chain seq x y z
N CYS A 1 -8.41 -2.15 9.07
CA CYS A 1 -9.22 -1.38 8.13
C CYS A 1 -10.53 -2.09 7.76
N GLN A 2 -11.07 -2.96 8.64
CA GLN A 2 -12.27 -3.76 8.34
C GLN A 2 -13.49 -2.86 8.14
N PHE A 3 -13.79 -2.01 9.13
CA PHE A 3 -14.87 -1.02 9.04
C PHE A 3 -14.82 -0.16 7.77
N LEU A 4 -13.63 0.26 7.34
CA LEU A 4 -13.48 1.05 6.10
C LEU A 4 -13.82 0.22 4.85
N ALA A 5 -13.32 -1.01 4.76
CA ALA A 5 -13.63 -1.92 3.65
C ALA A 5 -15.13 -2.24 3.59
N ASP A 6 -15.75 -2.42 4.75
CA ASP A 6 -17.17 -2.67 4.92
C ASP A 6 -18.01 -1.47 4.46
N VAL A 7 -17.70 -0.26 4.95
CA VAL A 7 -18.42 0.98 4.59
C VAL A 7 -18.26 1.34 3.11
N LEU A 8 -17.07 1.15 2.54
CA LEU A 8 -16.82 1.47 1.13
C LEU A 8 -17.24 0.36 0.17
N GLY A 9 -17.51 -0.85 0.67
CA GLY A 9 -17.87 -2.01 -0.17
C GLY A 9 -16.74 -2.44 -1.12
N VAL A 10 -15.49 -2.09 -0.84
CA VAL A 10 -14.32 -2.44 -1.67
C VAL A 10 -13.16 -2.95 -0.82
N PRO A 11 -12.26 -3.78 -1.38
CA PRO A 11 -11.09 -4.26 -0.65
C PRO A 11 -10.17 -3.10 -0.24
N VAL A 12 -9.61 -3.19 0.96
CA VAL A 12 -8.61 -2.23 1.47
C VAL A 12 -7.30 -2.95 1.73
N ASP A 13 -6.24 -2.53 1.03
CA ASP A 13 -4.89 -3.04 1.25
C ASP A 13 -4.14 -2.20 2.28
N ARG A 14 -3.57 -2.87 3.29
CA ARG A 14 -2.64 -2.26 4.24
C ARG A 14 -1.20 -2.69 3.90
N PRO A 15 -0.29 -1.74 3.63
CA PRO A 15 1.10 -2.05 3.35
C PRO A 15 1.83 -2.53 4.60
N GLU A 16 2.88 -3.33 4.41
CA GLU A 16 3.82 -3.75 5.47
C GLU A 16 4.55 -2.56 6.09
N VAL A 17 4.95 -1.59 5.26
CA VAL A 17 5.52 -0.31 5.72
C VAL A 17 4.44 0.75 5.70
N THR A 18 3.98 1.15 6.89
CA THR A 18 2.90 2.14 7.05
C THR A 18 3.38 3.58 6.88
N GLU A 19 4.67 3.87 7.08
CA GLU A 19 5.26 5.19 6.89
C GLU A 19 5.56 5.47 5.39
N THR A 20 4.52 5.41 4.56
CA THR A 20 4.60 5.48 3.10
C THR A 20 5.14 6.82 2.61
N THR A 21 4.95 7.90 3.37
CA THR A 21 5.51 9.22 3.06
C THR A 21 7.04 9.22 3.10
N ALA A 22 7.65 8.71 4.17
CA ALA A 22 9.11 8.62 4.27
C ALA A 22 9.68 7.61 3.28
N LEU A 23 8.99 6.47 3.10
CA LEU A 23 9.34 5.49 2.08
C LEU A 23 9.36 6.12 0.67
N GLY A 24 8.37 6.97 0.35
CA GLY A 24 8.32 7.69 -0.92
C GLY A 24 9.49 8.66 -1.11
N ALA A 25 9.84 9.43 -0.09
CA ALA A 25 11.01 10.32 -0.13
C ALA A 25 12.32 9.52 -0.33
N ALA A 26 12.48 8.41 0.38
CA ALA A 26 13.63 7.53 0.23
C ALA A 26 13.69 6.88 -1.17
N ALA A 27 12.55 6.46 -1.71
CA ALA A 27 12.43 5.89 -3.06
C ALA A 27 12.88 6.89 -4.13
N LEU A 28 12.44 8.15 -4.03
CA LEU A 28 12.86 9.22 -4.95
C LEU A 28 14.37 9.49 -4.87
N ALA A 29 14.93 9.54 -3.65
CA ALA A 29 16.37 9.70 -3.47
C ALA A 29 17.17 8.51 -4.06
N ALA A 30 16.66 7.28 -3.88
CA ALA A 30 17.30 6.08 -4.41
C ALA A 30 17.24 6.01 -5.95
N LEU A 31 16.17 6.51 -6.58
CA LEU A 31 16.12 6.70 -8.03
C LEU A 31 17.13 7.76 -8.49
N GLY A 32 17.18 8.91 -7.82
CA GLY A 32 18.09 10.00 -8.17
C GLY A 32 19.57 9.62 -8.08
N THR A 33 19.92 8.69 -7.19
CA THR A 33 21.29 8.16 -7.05
C THR A 33 21.58 6.95 -7.95
N GLY A 34 20.60 6.49 -8.75
CA GLY A 34 20.74 5.33 -9.63
C GLY A 34 20.78 3.99 -8.89
N ARG A 35 20.40 3.95 -7.60
CA ARG A 35 20.31 2.71 -6.81
C ARG A 35 19.17 1.82 -7.29
N PHE A 36 18.12 2.42 -7.86
CA PHE A 36 17.08 1.74 -8.63
C PHE A 36 17.08 2.32 -10.05
N ALA A 37 16.84 1.47 -11.04
CA ALA A 37 16.85 1.81 -12.45
C ALA A 37 15.53 2.46 -12.90
N SER A 38 14.41 2.19 -12.22
CA SER A 38 13.10 2.68 -12.67
C SER A 38 12.02 2.64 -11.58
N LEU A 39 10.93 3.39 -11.79
CA LEU A 39 9.74 3.33 -10.94
C LEU A 39 9.09 1.93 -10.88
N PRO A 40 8.96 1.17 -11.98
CA PRO A 40 8.49 -0.22 -11.94
C PRO A 40 9.31 -1.13 -11.02
N GLU A 41 10.64 -0.97 -10.99
CA GLU A 41 11.51 -1.76 -10.11
C GLU A 41 11.19 -1.48 -8.63
N LEU A 42 10.96 -0.22 -8.29
CA LEU A 42 10.53 0.22 -6.96
C LEU A 42 9.12 -0.26 -6.62
N ALA A 43 8.18 -0.21 -7.56
CA ALA A 43 6.82 -0.71 -7.36
C ALA A 43 6.81 -2.21 -7.02
N GLY A 44 7.75 -2.98 -7.60
CA GLY A 44 7.95 -4.40 -7.27
C GLY A 44 8.43 -4.67 -5.84
N GLN A 45 8.89 -3.66 -5.10
CA GLN A 45 9.29 -3.79 -3.69
C GLN A 45 8.11 -3.65 -2.72
N TRP A 46 6.95 -3.17 -3.19
CA TRP A 46 5.80 -3.00 -2.33
C TRP A 46 5.25 -4.34 -1.85
N ARG A 47 4.89 -4.42 -0.57
CA ARG A 47 4.33 -5.62 0.06
C ARG A 47 3.05 -5.28 0.80
N CYS A 48 2.01 -6.07 0.53
CA CYS A 48 0.77 -6.03 1.30
C CYS A 48 0.96 -6.85 2.58
N GLU A 49 0.75 -6.24 3.74
CA GLU A 49 0.71 -6.96 5.02
C GLU A 49 -0.62 -7.70 5.15
N ARG A 50 -1.71 -6.99 4.83
CA ARG A 50 -3.07 -7.49 4.98
C ARG A 50 -4.02 -6.79 4.01
N ARG A 51 -4.80 -7.60 3.30
CA ARG A 51 -6.00 -7.17 2.58
C ARG A 51 -7.23 -7.37 3.47
N PHE A 52 -8.07 -6.34 3.57
CA PHE A 52 -9.37 -6.41 4.22
C PHE A 52 -10.44 -6.50 3.14
N GLU A 53 -11.13 -7.62 3.05
CA GLU A 53 -12.28 -7.80 2.16
C GLU A 53 -13.54 -7.25 2.85
N PRO A 54 -14.50 -6.69 2.09
CA PRO A 54 -15.80 -6.30 2.64
C PRO A 54 -16.53 -7.51 3.21
N SER A 55 -17.04 -7.41 4.43
CA SER A 55 -17.89 -8.43 5.02
C SER A 55 -19.33 -8.24 4.55
N ALA A 56 -19.93 -9.30 4.00
CA ALA A 56 -21.30 -9.32 3.50
C ALA A 56 -22.38 -8.99 4.55
N GLY A 57 -22.01 -8.96 5.84
CA GLY A 57 -22.92 -8.65 6.96
C GLY A 57 -22.91 -7.19 7.43
N SER A 58 -22.16 -6.31 6.77
CA SER A 58 -21.98 -4.91 7.22
C SER A 58 -23.00 -3.93 6.64
N GLN A 59 -23.96 -4.43 5.87
CA GLN A 59 -25.13 -3.69 5.44
C GLN A 59 -26.28 -3.98 6.39
N GLU A 60 -26.32 -3.25 7.50
CA GLU A 60 -27.52 -3.02 8.31
C GLU A 60 -28.02 -1.60 8.05
#